data_AF-A0A3M0WXA9-F1
#
_entry.id   AF-A0A3M0WXA9-F1
#
_cell.length_a   1.000
_cell.length_b   1.000
_cell.length_c   1.000
_cell.angle_alpha   90.00
_cell.angle_beta   90.00
_cell.angle_gamma   90.00
#
_symmetry.space_group_name_H-M   'P 1'
#
loop_
_entity.id
_entity.type
_entity.pdbx_description
1 polymer ?
#
loop_
_entity_poly.entity_id
_entity_poly.type
_entity_poly.pdbx_seq_one_letter_code
_entity_poly.pdbx_strand_id
1 'polypeptide(L)'
;FITEIGFASADGKYAMVIPFVRYTNEDKNYWATLEEEKEAWEIVKILLDTKPVIGQNFQYDMGFLWRYMGIAPKSFLGDTMLLHHTLYPELKKSLGFLGSLYTNEPAWKFMRKDAKTKTAKKED
;
A
#
# COMPACT_ATOMS: atom_id res chain seq x y z
N PHE A 1 -4.14 12.20 -7.18
CA PHE A 1 -3.19 12.68 -6.15
C PHE A 1 -3.01 11.55 -5.14
N ILE A 2 -1.85 11.48 -4.47
CA ILE A 2 -1.51 10.41 -3.52
C ILE A 2 -1.83 10.93 -2.11
N THR A 3 -2.56 10.16 -1.30
CA THR A 3 -2.95 10.57 0.06
C THR A 3 -1.99 10.09 1.12
N GLU A 4 -1.44 8.90 0.94
CA GLU A 4 -0.51 8.23 1.85
C GLU A 4 0.18 7.09 1.11
N ILE A 5 1.33 6.66 1.62
CA ILE A 5 2.06 5.48 1.13
C ILE A 5 2.41 4.59 2.32
N GLY A 6 2.09 3.30 2.22
CA GLY A 6 2.43 2.30 3.22
C GLY A 6 3.59 1.43 2.79
N PHE A 7 4.49 1.12 3.73
CA PHE A 7 5.57 0.14 3.57
C PHE A 7 5.51 -0.88 4.70
N ALA A 8 5.96 -2.09 4.42
CA ALA A 8 6.15 -3.15 5.41
C ALA A 8 7.48 -3.85 5.16
N SER A 9 8.14 -4.31 6.23
CA SER A 9 9.29 -5.20 6.12
C SER A 9 8.84 -6.58 5.62
N ALA A 10 9.72 -7.27 4.90
CA ALA A 10 9.40 -8.59 4.33
C ALA A 10 9.05 -9.65 5.38
N ASP A 11 9.55 -9.49 6.62
CA ASP A 11 9.23 -10.37 7.75
C ASP A 11 7.94 -9.98 8.49
N GLY A 12 7.24 -8.93 8.03
CA GLY A 12 5.97 -8.47 8.59
C GLY A 12 6.06 -7.81 9.97
N LYS A 13 7.27 -7.65 10.55
CA LYS A 13 7.43 -7.12 11.91
C LYS A 13 7.29 -5.61 12.00
N TYR A 14 7.65 -4.91 10.94
CA TYR A 14 7.63 -3.45 10.90
C TYR A 14 6.75 -2.99 9.75
N ALA A 15 5.93 -1.99 10.02
CA ALA A 15 5.18 -1.27 9.01
C ALA A 15 5.26 0.23 9.28
N MET A 16 5.25 1.01 8.21
CA MET A 16 5.28 2.47 8.25
C MET A 16 4.24 3.01 7.27
N VAL A 17 3.53 4.05 7.68
CA VAL A 17 2.67 4.83 6.79
C VAL A 17 3.25 6.24 6.73
N ILE A 18 3.45 6.74 5.51
CA ILE A 18 3.88 8.09 5.22
C ILE A 18 2.66 8.84 4.66
N PRO A 19 1.96 9.63 5.48
CA PRO A 19 0.78 10.38 5.05
C PRO A 19 1.16 11.70 4.37
N PHE A 20 0.35 12.11 3.40
CA PHE A 20 0.47 13.39 2.69
C PHE A 20 -0.80 14.25 2.84
N VAL A 21 -1.94 13.61 3.09
CA VAL A 21 -3.23 14.29 3.25
C VAL A 21 -3.76 14.15 4.68
N ARG A 22 -4.16 15.27 5.26
CA ARG A 22 -4.86 15.31 6.56
C ARG A 22 -6.17 16.07 6.44
N TYR A 23 -7.28 15.34 6.37
CA TYR A 23 -8.61 15.93 6.17
C TYR A 23 -9.12 16.81 7.32
N THR A 24 -8.45 16.78 8.49
CA THR A 24 -8.80 17.65 9.62
C THR A 24 -8.19 19.04 9.51
N ASN A 25 -7.22 19.24 8.62
CA ASN A 25 -6.63 20.55 8.35
C ASN A 25 -7.38 21.22 7.19
N GLU A 26 -7.52 22.55 7.22
CA GLU A 26 -8.23 23.30 6.18
C GLU A 26 -7.56 23.19 4.80
N ASP A 27 -6.22 23.22 4.78
CA ASP A 27 -5.39 23.09 3.59
C ASP A 27 -5.19 21.63 3.15
N LYS A 28 -5.64 20.68 3.98
CA LYS A 28 -5.55 19.23 3.80
C LYS A 28 -4.11 18.69 3.72
N ASN A 29 -3.09 19.47 4.09
CA ASN A 29 -1.72 18.99 4.15
C ASN A 29 -1.46 18.26 5.46
N TYR A 30 -0.78 17.12 5.39
CA TYR A 30 -0.35 16.41 6.60
C TYR A 30 0.85 17.09 7.28
N TRP A 31 1.85 17.48 6.49
CA TRP A 31 3.09 18.09 6.97
C TRP A 31 2.89 19.59 7.21
N ALA A 32 3.57 20.13 8.22
CA ALA A 32 3.39 21.53 8.60
C ALA A 32 4.08 22.49 7.62
N THR A 33 5.16 22.02 6.99
CA THR A 33 5.92 22.79 5.99
C THR A 33 6.11 22.00 4.70
N LEU A 34 6.36 22.73 3.61
CA LEU A 34 6.68 22.13 2.32
C LEU A 34 8.01 21.35 2.38
N GLU A 35 8.94 21.79 3.22
CA GLU A 35 10.24 21.16 3.44
C GLU A 35 10.06 19.77 4.07
N GLU A 36 9.25 19.65 5.11
CA GLU A 36 8.91 18.35 5.73
C GLU A 36 8.21 17.41 4.74
N GLU A 37 7.31 17.93 3.89
CA GLU A 37 6.67 17.12 2.86
C GLU A 37 7.69 16.60 1.82
N LYS A 38 8.64 17.45 1.41
CA LYS A 38 9.72 17.04 0.50
C LYS A 38 10.60 15.97 1.14
N GLU A 39 10.92 16.08 2.42
CA GLU A 39 11.68 15.05 3.15
C GLU A 39 10.91 13.73 3.19
N ALA A 40 9.60 13.76 3.42
CA ALA A 40 8.76 12.58 3.37
C ALA A 40 8.76 11.91 1.98
N TRP A 41 8.70 12.68 0.90
CA TRP A 41 8.84 12.16 -0.46
C TRP A 41 10.24 11.62 -0.77
N GLU A 42 11.29 12.23 -0.23
CA GLU A 42 12.66 11.73 -0.37
C GLU A 42 12.82 10.39 0.34
N ILE A 43 12.20 10.19 1.51
CA ILE A 43 12.17 8.88 2.19
C ILE A 43 11.49 7.82 1.30
N VAL A 44 10.32 8.14 0.72
CA VAL A 44 9.62 7.25 -0.22
C VAL A 44 10.55 6.85 -1.37
N LYS A 45 11.21 7.84 -1.98
CA LYS A 45 12.13 7.62 -3.10
C LYS A 45 13.32 6.75 -2.69
N ILE A 46 13.96 7.02 -1.55
CA ILE A 46 15.09 6.24 -1.03
C ILE A 46 14.67 4.79 -0.81
N LEU A 47 13.50 4.53 -0.21
CA LEU A 47 13.02 3.17 0.02
C LEU A 47 12.82 2.41 -1.30
N LEU A 48 12.18 3.05 -2.29
CA LEU A 48 11.92 2.44 -3.60
C LEU A 48 13.20 2.28 -4.44
N ASP A 49 14.22 3.12 -4.21
CA ASP A 49 15.50 3.04 -4.91
C ASP A 49 16.46 2.02 -4.31
N THR A 50 16.43 1.84 -2.98
CA THR A 50 17.46 1.06 -2.26
C THR A 50 17.00 -0.33 -1.84
N LYS A 51 15.69 -0.59 -1.79
CA LYS A 51 15.13 -1.87 -1.35
C LYS A 51 14.43 -2.59 -2.49
N PRO A 52 14.52 -3.93 -2.56
CA PRO A 52 13.63 -4.72 -3.38
C PRO A 52 12.19 -4.56 -2.91
N VAL A 53 11.28 -4.29 -3.85
CA VAL A 53 9.86 -4.04 -3.56
C VAL A 53 9.00 -5.15 -4.16
N ILE A 54 8.01 -5.60 -3.39
CA ILE A 54 6.94 -6.47 -3.84
C ILE A 54 5.62 -5.81 -3.45
N GLY A 55 4.57 -6.00 -4.25
CA GLY A 55 3.25 -5.44 -3.97
C GLY A 55 2.13 -6.29 -4.56
N GLN A 56 0.90 -5.93 -4.24
CA GLN A 56 -0.30 -6.57 -4.77
C GLN A 56 -0.97 -5.62 -5.76
N ASN A 57 -1.15 -6.03 -7.01
CA ASN A 57 -1.67 -5.15 -8.08
C ASN A 57 -0.89 -3.83 -8.18
N PHE A 58 0.43 -3.92 -8.02
CA PHE A 58 1.37 -2.80 -7.88
C PHE A 58 1.47 -1.95 -9.14
N GLN A 59 0.99 -2.46 -10.29
CA GLN A 59 0.84 -1.65 -11.51
C GLN A 59 -0.01 -0.40 -11.26
N TYR A 60 -1.03 -0.49 -10.40
CA TYR A 60 -1.83 0.67 -10.01
C TYR A 60 -0.97 1.71 -9.31
N ASP A 61 -0.28 1.33 -8.23
CA ASP A 61 0.58 2.22 -7.45
C ASP A 61 1.71 2.83 -8.29
N MET A 62 2.35 2.01 -9.12
CA MET A 62 3.38 2.44 -10.07
C MET A 62 2.86 3.55 -11.00
N GLY A 63 1.64 3.41 -11.51
CA GLY A 63 1.02 4.41 -12.37
C GLY A 63 0.85 5.76 -11.67
N PHE A 64 0.48 5.76 -10.39
CA PHE A 64 0.37 7.00 -9.60
C PHE A 64 1.73 7.59 -9.25
N LEU A 65 2.67 6.77 -8.77
CA LEU A 65 4.03 7.21 -8.40
C LEU A 65 4.76 7.83 -9.60
N TRP A 66 4.68 7.18 -10.76
CA TRP A 66 5.30 7.68 -11.98
C TRP A 66 4.62 8.97 -12.46
N ARG A 67 3.29 8.97 -12.57
CA ARG A 67 2.53 10.10 -13.12
C ARG A 67 2.66 11.37 -12.28
N TYR A 68 2.63 11.26 -10.96
CA TYR A 68 2.56 12.42 -10.08
C TYR A 68 3.91 12.82 -9.49
N MET A 69 4.81 11.84 -9.26
CA MET A 69 6.08 12.08 -8.57
C MET A 69 7.30 11.79 -9.43
N GLY A 70 7.14 11.14 -10.59
CA GLY A 70 8.27 10.67 -11.39
C GLY A 70 9.12 9.61 -10.67
N ILE A 71 8.53 8.90 -9.71
CA ILE A 71 9.21 7.89 -8.90
C ILE A 71 8.85 6.51 -9.42
N ALA A 72 9.85 5.63 -9.57
CA ALA A 72 9.67 4.22 -9.86
C ALA A 72 10.67 3.40 -9.01
N PRO A 73 10.28 2.25 -8.44
CA PRO A 73 11.21 1.37 -7.75
C PRO A 73 12.26 0.82 -8.70
N LYS A 74 13.53 0.84 -8.26
CA LYS A 74 14.67 0.31 -9.04
C LYS A 74 14.72 -1.21 -9.08
N SER A 75 14.23 -1.86 -8.02
CA SER A 75 14.23 -3.32 -7.89
C SER A 75 12.82 -3.80 -7.56
N PHE A 76 12.09 -4.25 -8.57
CA PHE A 76 10.76 -4.81 -8.40
C PHE A 76 10.82 -6.34 -8.45
N LEU A 77 10.49 -7.00 -7.32
CA LEU A 77 10.53 -8.46 -7.17
C LEU A 77 9.34 -9.15 -7.82
N GLY A 78 8.21 -8.45 -7.95
CA GLY A 78 7.01 -8.99 -8.58
C GLY A 78 5.72 -8.49 -7.95
N ASP A 79 4.62 -9.01 -8.48
CA ASP A 79 3.27 -8.68 -8.06
C ASP A 79 2.59 -9.94 -7.52
N THR A 80 2.17 -9.94 -6.26
CA THR A 80 1.56 -11.11 -5.62
C THR A 80 0.26 -11.54 -6.31
N MET A 81 -0.48 -10.62 -6.92
CA MET A 81 -1.66 -10.93 -7.73
C MET A 81 -1.28 -11.73 -8.98
N LEU A 82 -0.22 -11.31 -9.68
CA LEU A 82 0.24 -11.98 -10.90
C LEU A 82 0.91 -13.32 -10.59
N LEU A 83 1.75 -13.36 -9.55
CA LEU A 83 2.39 -14.59 -9.09
C LEU A 83 1.34 -15.66 -8.73
N HIS A 84 0.29 -15.29 -8.00
CA HIS A 84 -0.81 -16.21 -7.69
C HIS A 84 -1.54 -16.66 -8.96
N HIS A 85 -1.84 -15.72 -9.88
CA HIS A 85 -2.54 -16.04 -11.12
C HIS A 85 -1.75 -16.99 -12.02
N THR A 86 -0.41 -16.92 -12.01
CA THR A 86 0.44 -17.86 -12.74
C THR A 86 0.35 -19.29 -12.18
N LEU A 87 0.22 -19.44 -10.86
CA LEU A 87 0.11 -20.76 -10.22
C LEU A 87 -1.31 -21.33 -10.30
N TYR A 88 -2.33 -20.48 -10.09
CA TYR A 88 -3.73 -20.88 -9.96
C TYR A 88 -4.64 -19.91 -10.72
N PRO A 89 -4.69 -19.99 -12.06
CA PRO A 89 -5.40 -19.01 -12.88
C PRO A 89 -6.91 -18.98 -12.64
N GLU A 90 -7.50 -20.08 -12.18
CA GLU A 90 -8.93 -20.24 -11.92
C GLU A 90 -9.37 -19.69 -10.55
N LEU A 91 -8.43 -19.43 -9.63
CA LEU A 91 -8.76 -18.96 -8.28
C LEU A 91 -8.89 -17.43 -8.22
N LYS A 92 -9.62 -16.96 -7.20
CA LYS A 92 -9.70 -15.52 -6.89
C LYS A 92 -8.30 -14.98 -6.62
N LYS A 93 -8.04 -13.72 -6.97
CA LYS A 93 -6.72 -13.07 -6.82
C LYS A 93 -6.75 -11.79 -5.98
N SER A 94 -7.82 -11.60 -5.20
CA SER A 94 -7.94 -10.43 -4.31
C SER A 94 -6.97 -10.56 -3.14
N LEU A 95 -6.50 -9.43 -2.61
CA LEU A 95 -5.59 -9.43 -1.46
C LEU A 95 -6.17 -10.18 -0.25
N GLY A 96 -7.49 -10.05 -0.02
CA GLY A 96 -8.18 -10.76 1.06
C GLY A 96 -8.16 -12.27 0.89
N PHE A 97 -8.38 -12.76 -0.35
CA PHE A 97 -8.30 -14.18 -0.64
C PHE A 97 -6.86 -14.71 -0.50
N LEU A 98 -5.87 -14.01 -1.08
CA LEU A 98 -4.46 -14.36 -0.95
C LEU A 98 -4.02 -14.38 0.53
N GLY A 99 -4.43 -13.39 1.31
CA GLY A 99 -4.16 -13.35 2.75
C GLY A 99 -4.73 -14.56 3.47
N SER A 100 -5.97 -14.97 3.16
CA SER A 100 -6.60 -16.16 3.76
C SER A 100 -5.91 -17.48 3.39
N LEU A 101 -5.21 -17.52 2.25
CA LEU A 101 -4.59 -18.73 1.71
C LEU A 101 -3.12 -18.86 2.11
N TYR A 102 -2.35 -17.77 2.06
CA TYR A 102 -0.90 -17.78 2.21
C TYR A 102 -0.41 -17.27 3.58
N THR A 103 -1.29 -16.76 4.42
CA THR A 103 -0.91 -16.20 5.71
C THR A 103 -1.80 -16.75 6.82
N ASN A 104 -1.32 -16.67 8.06
CA ASN A 104 -2.12 -16.93 9.24
C ASN A 104 -2.60 -15.62 9.89
N GLU A 105 -2.71 -14.55 9.10
CA GLU A 105 -3.10 -13.23 9.58
C GLU A 105 -4.62 -13.04 9.51
N PRO A 106 -5.24 -12.42 10.54
CA PRO A 106 -6.66 -12.09 10.46
C PRO A 106 -6.90 -11.09 9.33
N ALA A 107 -8.08 -11.14 8.71
CA ALA A 107 -8.41 -10.17 7.68
C ALA A 107 -8.50 -8.75 8.27
N TRP A 108 -7.59 -7.88 7.83
CA TRP A 108 -7.38 -6.53 8.33
C TRP A 108 -8.64 -5.65 8.33
N LYS A 109 -9.58 -5.89 7.41
CA LYS A 109 -10.87 -5.18 7.35
C LYS A 109 -11.74 -5.42 8.59
N PHE A 110 -11.57 -6.55 9.28
CA PHE A 110 -12.29 -6.89 10.51
C PHE A 110 -11.51 -6.52 11.79
N MET A 111 -10.27 -6.06 11.67
CA MET A 111 -9.45 -5.64 12.83
C MET A 111 -9.86 -4.28 13.40
N ARG A 112 -10.69 -3.49 12.71
CA ARG A 112 -11.22 -2.21 13.23
C ARG A 112 -12.15 -2.49 14.41
N LYS A 113 -11.78 -1.98 15.60
CA LYS A 113 -12.58 -2.10 16.85
C LYS A 113 -13.93 -1.36 16.79
N ASP A 114 -14.11 -0.43 15.84
CA ASP A 114 -15.35 0.35 15.67
C ASP A 114 -16.38 -0.34 14.74
N ALA A 115 -16.48 -1.67 14.80
CA ALA A 115 -17.47 -2.46 14.05
C ALA A 115 -18.93 -2.26 14.55
N LYS A 116 -19.27 -1.11 15.14
CA LYS A 116 -20.67 -0.73 15.42
C LYS A 116 -21.39 -0.17 14.20
N THR A 117 -20.67 0.18 13.13
CA THR A 117 -21.31 0.57 11.86
C THR A 117 -21.30 -0.63 10.92
N LYS A 118 -22.43 -1.36 10.89
CA LYS A 118 -22.73 -2.34 9.84
C LYS A 118 -22.68 -1.67 8.47
N THR A 119 -21.55 -1.73 7.80
CA THR A 119 -21.52 -1.64 6.34
C THR A 119 -21.19 -3.02 5.83
N ALA A 120 -22.24 -3.79 5.55
CA ALA A 120 -22.12 -5.03 4.79
C ALA A 120 -21.61 -4.67 3.39
N LYS A 121 -20.29 -4.59 3.22
CA LYS A 121 -19.69 -4.68 1.89
C LYS A 121 -19.86 -6.14 1.49
N LYS A 122 -20.83 -6.40 0.61
CA LYS A 122 -20.91 -7.63 -0.16
C LYS A 122 -19.57 -7.81 -0.88
N GLU A 123 -18.90 -8.92 -0.62
CA GLU A 123 -17.80 -9.39 -1.43
C GLU A 123 -18.41 -10.28 -2.53
N ASP A 124 -18.16 -9.93 -3.80
CA ASP A 124 -18.44 -10.82 -4.94
C ASP A 124 -17.37 -11.92 -5.06
#